data_AF-A0A969VFF9-F1
#
_entry.id   AF-A0A969VFF9-F1
#
_cell.length_a   1.000
_cell.length_b   1.000
_cell.length_c   1.000
_cell.angle_alpha   90.00
_cell.angle_beta   90.00
_cell.angle_gamma   90.00
#
_symmetry.space_group_name_H-M   'P 1'
#
loop_
_entity.id
_entity.type
_entity.pdbx_description
1 polymer ?
#
loop_
_entity_poly.entity_id
_entity_poly.type
_entity_poly.pdbx_seq_one_letter_code
_entity_poly.pdbx_strand_id
1 'polypeptide(L)'
;MRIVRLEIENYRNLDGVKIKFHPTINFIIGESNLGKSNLLDLLNILFTRKDFSESDFFNPSKPINISFSLGLSALEQGLFDDLFDPNDREIINIIATQECPDERVSFIHKDSQTIISNSKLRCVNYIKYDSLRTPSSELNFSNNRGVGKFLNHIIVKYLQNENLQDSDFIITTKFDGILKEINQTLHKIKSFKDFSLQAIRELNKENILSKLIILADNENRTTEN
;
A
#
# COMPACT_ATOMS: atom_id res chain seq x y z
N MET A 1 -6.15 10.85 6.94
CA MET A 1 -7.42 10.13 7.06
C MET A 1 -7.20 8.95 7.96
N ARG A 2 -8.13 8.63 8.85
CA ARG A 2 -7.97 7.54 9.82
C ARG A 2 -9.28 6.79 10.04
N ILE A 3 -9.22 5.49 10.33
CA ILE A 3 -10.40 4.75 10.77
C ILE A 3 -10.76 5.16 12.20
N VAL A 4 -12.05 5.37 12.47
CA VAL A 4 -12.55 5.82 13.78
C VAL A 4 -13.46 4.78 14.40
N ARG A 5 -14.34 4.18 13.60
CA ARG A 5 -15.29 3.15 14.03
C ARG A 5 -15.39 2.05 12.98
N LEU A 6 -15.70 0.86 13.43
CA LEU A 6 -15.96 -0.32 12.61
C LEU A 6 -17.03 -1.17 13.28
N GLU A 7 -18.06 -1.54 12.54
CA GLU A 7 -19.09 -2.50 12.91
C GLU A 7 -19.12 -3.58 11.83
N ILE A 8 -19.10 -4.84 12.26
CA ILE A 8 -18.88 -6.00 11.39
C ILE A 8 -20.11 -6.90 11.48
N GLU A 9 -20.69 -7.22 10.34
CA GLU A 9 -21.75 -8.23 10.22
C GLU A 9 -21.34 -9.29 9.20
N ASN A 10 -21.55 -10.55 9.58
CA ASN A 10 -21.39 -11.75 8.78
C ASN A 10 -19.98 -12.03 8.22
N TYR A 11 -18.93 -11.42 8.77
CA TYR A 11 -17.54 -11.68 8.36
C TYR A 11 -16.82 -12.63 9.33
N ARG A 12 -16.50 -13.85 8.85
CA ARG A 12 -15.78 -14.92 9.58
C ARG A 12 -16.27 -15.03 11.04
N ASN A 13 -15.35 -15.08 12.00
CA ASN A 13 -15.68 -15.15 13.44
C ASN A 13 -15.85 -13.76 14.09
N LEU A 14 -16.02 -12.70 13.30
CA LEU A 14 -16.13 -11.31 13.77
C LEU A 14 -17.56 -10.75 13.61
N ASP A 15 -18.55 -11.60 13.37
CA ASP A 15 -19.96 -11.20 13.31
C ASP A 15 -20.40 -10.49 14.61
N GLY A 16 -21.05 -9.33 14.46
CA GLY A 16 -21.53 -8.48 15.54
C GLY A 16 -20.43 -7.66 16.26
N VAL A 17 -19.17 -7.74 15.83
CA VAL A 17 -18.07 -7.03 16.49
C VAL A 17 -18.12 -5.53 16.18
N LYS A 18 -18.00 -4.71 17.24
CA LYS A 18 -17.94 -3.25 17.15
C LYS A 18 -16.67 -2.73 17.78
N ILE A 19 -15.93 -1.90 17.04
CA ILE A 19 -14.62 -1.38 17.44
C ILE A 19 -14.64 0.14 17.30
N LYS A 20 -14.16 0.82 18.34
CA LYS A 20 -13.83 2.24 18.31
C LYS A 20 -12.31 2.38 18.38
N PHE A 21 -11.72 2.99 17.36
CA PHE A 21 -10.29 3.16 17.25
C PHE A 21 -9.85 4.43 17.96
N HIS A 22 -8.73 4.33 18.67
CA HIS A 22 -7.98 5.49 19.13
C HIS A 22 -7.36 6.21 17.92
N PRO A 23 -7.34 7.56 17.91
CA PRO A 23 -6.89 8.37 16.78
C PRO A 23 -5.42 8.21 16.37
N THR A 24 -4.58 7.65 17.25
CA THR A 24 -3.12 7.59 17.04
C THR A 24 -2.62 6.16 16.88
N ILE A 25 -2.83 5.30 17.88
CA ILE A 25 -2.28 3.94 17.94
C ILE A 25 -3.33 3.03 18.58
N ASN A 26 -3.50 1.84 18.01
CA ASN A 26 -4.42 0.81 18.50
C ASN A 26 -3.66 -0.50 18.72
N PHE A 27 -3.84 -1.12 19.89
CA PHE A 27 -3.25 -2.41 20.21
C PHE A 27 -4.34 -3.49 20.22
N ILE A 28 -4.19 -4.50 19.37
CA ILE A 28 -5.13 -5.63 19.27
C ILE A 28 -4.53 -6.81 20.03
N ILE A 29 -5.08 -7.11 21.21
CA ILE A 29 -4.62 -8.17 22.11
C ILE A 29 -5.74 -9.22 22.25
N GLY A 30 -5.38 -10.47 22.52
CA GLY A 30 -6.29 -11.61 22.57
C GLY A 30 -5.54 -12.93 22.70
N GLU A 31 -6.22 -13.97 23.15
CA GLU A 31 -5.63 -15.27 23.46
C GLU A 31 -5.36 -16.12 22.20
N SER A 32 -6.17 -15.95 21.15
CA SER A 32 -6.01 -16.65 19.87
C SER A 32 -5.63 -15.66 18.75
N ASN A 33 -4.86 -16.16 17.78
CA ASN A 33 -4.42 -15.36 16.63
C ASN A 33 -5.52 -15.20 15.56
N LEU A 34 -6.52 -16.08 15.53
CA LEU A 34 -7.48 -16.17 14.44
C LEU A 34 -8.33 -14.89 14.31
N GLY A 35 -8.91 -14.39 15.41
CA GLY A 35 -9.69 -13.15 15.38
C GLY A 35 -8.86 -11.90 15.01
N LYS A 36 -7.59 -11.85 15.44
CA LYS A 36 -6.71 -10.70 15.16
C LYS A 36 -6.32 -10.64 13.69
N SER A 37 -5.89 -11.78 13.13
CA SER A 37 -5.55 -11.88 11.72
C SER A 37 -6.77 -11.59 10.84
N ASN A 38 -7.95 -12.11 11.22
CA ASN A 38 -9.20 -11.83 10.50
C ASN A 38 -9.54 -10.33 10.50
N LEU A 39 -9.32 -9.61 11.61
CA LEU A 39 -9.54 -8.16 11.64
C LEU A 39 -8.57 -7.43 10.70
N LEU A 40 -7.29 -7.79 10.68
CA LEU A 40 -6.29 -7.20 9.79
C LEU A 40 -6.55 -7.53 8.31
N ASP A 41 -7.05 -8.73 8.03
CA ASP A 41 -7.49 -9.16 6.70
C ASP A 41 -8.71 -8.37 6.24
N LEU A 42 -9.70 -8.18 7.11
CA LEU A 42 -10.87 -7.34 6.84
C LEU A 42 -10.45 -5.91 6.47
N LEU A 43 -9.64 -5.26 7.30
CA LEU A 43 -9.14 -3.90 7.00
C LEU A 43 -8.39 -3.88 5.66
N ASN A 44 -7.62 -4.92 5.36
CA ASN A 44 -6.94 -5.01 4.08
C ASN A 44 -7.93 -5.13 2.92
N ILE A 45 -8.96 -5.97 3.02
CA ILE A 45 -10.00 -6.11 1.99
C ILE A 45 -10.68 -4.76 1.73
N LEU A 46 -11.12 -4.08 2.80
CA LEU A 46 -11.80 -2.78 2.71
C LEU A 46 -10.95 -1.71 2.00
N PHE A 47 -9.70 -1.53 2.44
CA PHE A 47 -8.87 -0.44 1.92
C PHE A 47 -8.15 -0.78 0.61
N THR A 48 -7.94 -2.06 0.32
CA THR A 48 -7.49 -2.49 -1.02
C THR A 48 -8.63 -2.65 -2.02
N ARG A 49 -9.89 -2.58 -1.54
CA ARG A 49 -11.13 -2.72 -2.33
C ARG A 49 -11.17 -4.04 -3.08
N LYS A 50 -10.80 -5.11 -2.37
CA LYS A 50 -10.96 -6.48 -2.87
C LYS A 50 -12.35 -6.97 -2.54
N ASP A 51 -12.79 -7.97 -3.29
CA ASP A 51 -14.01 -8.71 -2.97
C ASP A 51 -13.73 -9.72 -1.84
N PHE A 52 -14.75 -9.99 -1.03
CA PHE A 52 -14.74 -11.06 -0.03
C PHE A 52 -14.84 -12.41 -0.74
N SER A 53 -14.07 -13.38 -0.27
CA SER A 53 -14.17 -14.76 -0.76
C SER A 53 -15.33 -15.49 -0.09
N GLU A 54 -15.77 -16.63 -0.62
CA GLU A 54 -16.81 -17.46 0.01
C GLU A 54 -16.47 -17.84 1.46
N SER A 55 -15.19 -18.11 1.76
CA SER A 55 -14.73 -18.46 3.11
C SER A 55 -14.68 -17.27 4.08
N ASP A 56 -14.89 -16.04 3.59
CA ASP A 56 -15.02 -14.85 4.42
C ASP A 56 -16.44 -14.72 5.01
N PHE A 57 -17.44 -15.36 4.43
CA PHE A 57 -18.81 -15.32 4.92
C PHE A 57 -18.98 -16.23 6.14
N PHE A 58 -19.47 -15.69 7.25
CA PHE A 58 -19.88 -16.50 8.40
C PHE A 58 -21.09 -17.37 8.05
N ASN A 59 -22.06 -16.78 7.34
CA ASN A 59 -23.20 -17.45 6.75
C ASN A 59 -23.30 -17.06 5.26
N PRO A 60 -23.02 -17.98 4.33
CA PRO A 60 -23.07 -17.71 2.88
C PRO A 60 -24.46 -17.31 2.35
N SER A 61 -25.54 -17.55 3.10
CA SER A 61 -26.90 -17.14 2.73
C SER A 61 -27.25 -15.71 3.13
N LYS A 62 -26.32 -14.96 3.73
CA LYS A 62 -26.51 -13.57 4.15
C LYS A 62 -25.42 -12.67 3.54
N PRO A 63 -25.71 -11.39 3.30
CA PRO A 63 -24.70 -10.43 2.88
C PRO A 63 -23.63 -10.23 3.97
N ILE A 64 -22.42 -9.85 3.56
CA ILE A 64 -21.45 -9.22 4.46
C ILE A 64 -21.74 -7.72 4.48
N ASN A 65 -21.94 -7.15 5.66
CA ASN A 65 -22.15 -5.71 5.86
C ASN A 65 -21.11 -5.17 6.83
N ILE A 66 -20.30 -4.24 6.37
CA ILE A 66 -19.25 -3.61 7.17
C ILE A 66 -19.49 -2.11 7.21
N SER A 67 -19.92 -1.59 8.37
CA SER A 67 -20.06 -0.15 8.57
C SER A 67 -18.78 0.39 9.21
N PHE A 68 -18.19 1.43 8.63
CA PHE A 68 -17.00 2.05 9.20
C PHE A 68 -17.01 3.56 9.00
N SER A 69 -16.35 4.27 9.91
CA SER A 69 -16.23 5.73 9.86
C SER A 69 -14.77 6.12 9.63
N LEU A 70 -14.54 7.06 8.72
CA LEU A 70 -13.22 7.66 8.50
C LEU A 70 -13.22 9.10 9.00
N GLY A 71 -12.20 9.44 9.79
CA GLY A 71 -11.89 10.81 10.19
C GLY A 71 -10.98 11.47 9.15
N LEU A 72 -11.37 12.65 8.69
CA LEU A 72 -10.69 13.49 7.72
C LEU A 72 -9.86 14.55 8.44
N SER A 73 -8.66 14.82 7.94
CA SER A 73 -7.88 16.00 8.35
C SER A 73 -8.31 17.23 7.54
N ALA A 74 -7.90 18.42 7.97
CA ALA A 74 -8.23 19.67 7.27
C ALA A 74 -7.83 19.67 5.77
N LEU A 75 -6.73 19.01 5.41
CA LEU A 75 -6.27 18.89 4.01
C LEU A 75 -7.10 17.90 3.17
N GLU A 76 -7.87 17.04 3.83
CA GLU A 76 -8.68 15.99 3.22
C GLU A 76 -10.16 16.37 3.14
N GLN A 77 -10.53 17.50 3.75
CA GLN A 77 -11.86 18.07 3.62
C GLN A 77 -12.12 18.40 2.14
N GLY A 78 -13.25 17.93 1.62
CA GLY A 78 -13.61 18.06 0.21
C GLY A 78 -13.21 16.88 -0.69
N LEU A 79 -12.44 15.89 -0.21
CA LEU A 79 -12.13 14.68 -1.01
C LEU A 79 -13.38 13.84 -1.36
N PHE A 80 -14.41 13.93 -0.51
CA PHE A 80 -15.66 13.20 -0.66
C PHE A 80 -16.83 14.10 -1.06
N ASP A 81 -16.56 15.31 -1.55
CA ASP A 81 -17.57 16.35 -1.82
C ASP A 81 -18.46 16.57 -0.58
N ASP A 82 -19.78 16.38 -0.71
CA ASP A 82 -20.76 16.57 0.35
C ASP A 82 -21.10 15.29 1.15
N LEU A 83 -20.33 14.21 0.96
CA LEU A 83 -20.56 12.94 1.64
C LEU A 83 -19.89 12.91 3.02
N PHE A 84 -20.36 13.75 3.94
CA PHE A 84 -19.92 13.81 5.33
C PHE A 84 -21.08 13.57 6.31
N ASP A 85 -20.73 13.27 7.56
CA ASP A 85 -21.72 13.13 8.64
C ASP A 85 -22.45 14.46 8.84
N PRO A 86 -23.80 14.47 8.89
CA PRO A 86 -24.58 15.70 9.06
C PRO A 86 -24.21 16.51 10.30
N ASN A 87 -23.71 15.85 11.34
CA ASN A 87 -23.34 16.46 12.61
C ASN A 87 -21.83 16.75 12.71
N ASP A 88 -21.01 16.13 11.87
CA ASP A 88 -19.55 16.26 11.92
C ASP A 88 -18.92 16.17 10.52
N ARG A 89 -18.54 17.33 9.97
CA ARG A 89 -17.92 17.43 8.63
C ARG A 89 -16.53 16.79 8.56
N GLU A 90 -15.92 16.46 9.69
CA GLU A 90 -14.65 15.75 9.73
C GLU A 90 -14.81 14.23 9.66
N ILE A 91 -16.05 13.72 9.63
CA ILE A 91 -16.32 12.29 9.58
C ILE A 91 -17.10 11.95 8.31
N ILE A 92 -16.75 10.82 7.71
CA ILE A 92 -17.56 10.15 6.69
C ILE A 92 -17.93 8.75 7.19
N ASN A 93 -19.21 8.40 7.04
CA ASN A 93 -19.73 7.09 7.42
C ASN A 93 -19.98 6.25 6.16
N ILE A 94 -19.33 5.09 6.08
CA ILE A 94 -19.34 4.23 4.89
C ILE A 94 -19.90 2.87 5.27
N ILE A 95 -20.69 2.27 4.37
CA ILE A 95 -21.10 0.87 4.45
C ILE A 95 -20.51 0.16 3.24
N ALA A 96 -19.75 -0.90 3.47
CA ALA A 96 -19.31 -1.84 2.46
C ALA A 96 -20.21 -3.08 2.51
N THR A 97 -20.84 -3.41 1.38
CA THR A 97 -21.77 -4.53 1.27
C THR A 97 -21.41 -5.43 0.11
N GLN A 98 -21.41 -6.75 0.36
CA GLN A 98 -21.36 -7.78 -0.67
C GLN A 98 -22.48 -8.78 -0.42
N GLU A 99 -23.43 -8.87 -1.35
CA GLU A 99 -24.65 -9.68 -1.20
C GLU A 99 -24.36 -11.18 -1.19
N CYS A 100 -23.47 -11.63 -2.08
CA CYS A 100 -23.04 -13.02 -2.18
C CYS A 100 -21.58 -13.14 -2.65
N PRO A 101 -20.96 -14.34 -2.57
CA PRO A 101 -19.56 -14.54 -2.94
C PRO A 101 -19.20 -14.17 -4.39
N ASP A 102 -20.16 -14.24 -5.30
CA ASP A 102 -19.96 -13.96 -6.73
C ASP A 102 -20.11 -12.48 -7.10
N GLU A 103 -20.63 -11.66 -6.18
CA GLU A 103 -20.82 -10.23 -6.37
C GLU A 103 -19.64 -9.41 -5.86
N ARG A 104 -19.52 -8.19 -6.37
CA ARG A 104 -18.47 -7.26 -5.95
C ARG A 104 -18.88 -6.49 -4.71
N VAL A 105 -17.88 -6.09 -3.92
CA VAL A 105 -18.10 -5.16 -2.80
C VAL A 105 -18.54 -3.80 -3.35
N SER A 106 -19.69 -3.35 -2.88
CA SER A 106 -20.19 -1.99 -3.10
C SER A 106 -19.93 -1.12 -1.87
N PHE A 107 -19.69 0.16 -2.09
CA PHE A 107 -19.46 1.13 -1.02
C PHE A 107 -20.48 2.25 -1.12
N ILE A 108 -21.21 2.50 -0.05
CA ILE A 108 -22.21 3.57 0.04
C ILE A 108 -21.95 4.49 1.23
N HIS A 109 -22.32 5.74 1.08
CA HIS A 109 -22.38 6.69 2.19
C HIS A 109 -23.62 6.39 3.04
N LYS A 110 -23.43 6.20 4.35
CA LYS A 110 -24.49 5.75 5.27
C LYS A 110 -25.67 6.73 5.32
N ASP A 111 -25.38 8.04 5.37
CA ASP A 111 -26.40 9.05 5.62
C ASP A 111 -27.21 9.40 4.36
N SER A 112 -26.57 9.43 3.19
CA SER A 112 -27.21 9.80 1.92
C SER A 112 -27.53 8.62 1.00
N GLN A 113 -27.09 7.40 1.35
CA GLN A 113 -27.20 6.19 0.52
C GLN A 113 -26.55 6.34 -0.87
N THR A 114 -25.67 7.33 -1.04
CA THR A 114 -24.98 7.59 -2.31
C THR A 114 -23.83 6.62 -2.48
N ILE A 115 -23.70 6.04 -3.68
CA ILE A 115 -22.57 5.16 -4.02
C ILE A 115 -21.27 5.98 -4.03
N ILE A 116 -20.26 5.47 -3.33
CA ILE A 116 -18.91 6.04 -3.31
C ILE A 116 -18.06 5.32 -4.35
N SER A 117 -17.49 6.08 -5.28
CA SER A 117 -16.61 5.51 -6.29
C SER A 117 -15.33 4.92 -5.68
N ASN A 118 -14.87 3.81 -6.24
CA ASN A 118 -13.60 3.19 -5.86
C ASN A 118 -12.39 4.11 -6.05
N SER A 119 -12.50 5.17 -6.86
CA SER A 119 -11.47 6.21 -7.02
C SER A 119 -11.36 7.11 -5.79
N LYS A 120 -12.48 7.55 -5.20
CA LYS A 120 -12.47 8.35 -3.97
C LYS A 120 -11.89 7.57 -2.79
N LEU A 121 -12.16 6.26 -2.73
CA LEU A 121 -11.59 5.38 -1.70
C LEU A 121 -10.08 5.10 -1.89
N ARG A 122 -9.50 5.32 -3.08
CA ARG A 122 -8.03 5.19 -3.28
C ARG A 122 -7.23 6.20 -2.48
N CYS A 123 -7.85 7.29 -2.04
CA CYS A 123 -7.19 8.32 -1.25
C CYS A 123 -6.83 7.84 0.17
N VAL A 124 -7.34 6.67 0.60
CA VAL A 124 -6.93 6.05 1.86
C VAL A 124 -5.63 5.28 1.67
N ASN A 125 -4.54 5.80 2.21
CA ASN A 125 -3.25 5.11 2.23
C ASN A 125 -3.26 4.01 3.30
N TYR A 126 -3.45 2.76 2.89
CA TYR A 126 -3.38 1.59 3.77
C TYR A 126 -2.17 0.73 3.42
N ILE A 127 -1.36 0.41 4.43
CA ILE A 127 -0.18 -0.44 4.30
C ILE A 127 -0.35 -1.61 5.26
N LYS A 128 -0.63 -2.80 4.73
CA LYS A 128 -0.54 -4.04 5.50
C LYS A 128 0.93 -4.43 5.62
N TYR A 129 1.40 -4.64 6.85
CA TYR A 129 2.73 -5.16 7.11
C TYR A 129 2.58 -6.45 7.92
N ASP A 130 2.90 -7.58 7.28
CA ASP A 130 2.89 -8.90 7.91
C ASP A 130 4.33 -9.46 7.98
N SER A 131 4.50 -10.56 8.72
CA SER A 131 5.80 -11.21 8.90
C SER A 131 6.32 -11.94 7.68
N LEU A 132 5.49 -12.18 6.66
CA LEU A 132 5.87 -12.88 5.43
C LEU A 132 6.43 -11.90 4.38
N ARG A 133 6.16 -10.61 4.56
CA ARG A 133 6.69 -9.54 3.74
C ARG A 133 8.21 -9.52 3.84
N THR A 134 8.90 -9.44 2.70
CA THR A 134 10.35 -9.39 2.60
C THR A 134 10.80 -8.00 2.16
N PRO A 135 11.17 -7.09 3.08
CA PRO A 135 11.51 -5.70 2.75
C PRO A 135 12.63 -5.58 1.72
N SER A 136 13.57 -6.51 1.71
CA SER A 136 14.67 -6.58 0.73
C SER A 136 14.19 -6.71 -0.72
N SER A 137 13.04 -7.37 -0.93
CA SER A 137 12.42 -7.46 -2.25
C SER A 137 11.67 -6.19 -2.65
N GLU A 138 11.34 -5.30 -1.71
CA GLU A 138 10.60 -4.05 -1.99
C GLU A 138 11.51 -2.83 -2.08
N LEU A 139 12.58 -2.83 -1.28
CA LEU A 139 13.57 -1.77 -1.16
C LEU A 139 14.76 -2.04 -2.10
N ASN A 140 14.47 -2.21 -3.39
CA ASN A 140 15.49 -2.34 -4.42
C ASN A 140 15.22 -1.38 -5.58
N PHE A 141 16.26 -1.11 -6.36
CA PHE A 141 16.21 -0.19 -7.50
C PHE A 141 15.72 -0.85 -8.80
N SER A 142 15.56 -2.18 -8.82
CA SER A 142 15.18 -2.96 -9.99
C SER A 142 13.66 -3.10 -10.16
N ASN A 143 12.89 -3.03 -9.06
CA ASN A 143 11.46 -3.34 -9.12
C ASN A 143 10.62 -2.15 -9.59
N ASN A 144 9.63 -2.41 -10.46
CA ASN A 144 8.70 -1.38 -10.95
C ASN A 144 7.38 -1.30 -10.16
N ARG A 145 7.37 -1.75 -8.90
CA ARG A 145 6.19 -1.73 -8.01
C ARG A 145 6.52 -1.11 -6.66
N GLY A 146 5.52 -0.50 -6.03
CA GLY A 146 5.66 0.06 -4.68
C GLY A 146 6.83 1.04 -4.53
N VAL A 147 7.62 0.87 -3.47
CA VAL A 147 8.81 1.70 -3.18
C VAL A 147 9.88 1.54 -4.28
N GLY A 148 10.06 0.34 -4.83
CA GLY A 148 10.99 0.11 -5.93
C GLY A 148 10.71 1.00 -7.15
N LYS A 149 9.44 1.26 -7.48
CA LYS A 149 9.06 2.16 -8.58
C LYS A 149 9.57 3.58 -8.34
N PHE A 150 9.49 4.07 -7.11
CA PHE A 150 10.03 5.37 -6.74
C PHE A 150 11.56 5.38 -6.83
N LEU A 151 12.23 4.36 -6.30
CA LEU A 151 13.68 4.24 -6.35
C LEU A 151 14.20 4.16 -7.79
N ASN A 152 13.55 3.35 -8.64
CA ASN A 152 13.83 3.25 -10.06
C ASN A 152 13.60 4.60 -10.78
N HIS A 153 12.52 5.30 -10.43
CA HIS A 153 12.24 6.62 -11.01
C HIS A 153 13.34 7.65 -10.71
N ILE A 154 14.01 7.60 -9.55
CA ILE A 154 15.17 8.46 -9.27
C ILE A 154 16.28 8.21 -10.29
N ILE A 155 16.57 6.94 -10.60
CA ILE A 155 17.58 6.56 -11.60
C ILE A 155 17.15 7.03 -12.99
N VAL A 156 15.93 6.70 -13.42
CA VAL A 156 15.42 7.10 -14.74
C VAL A 156 15.45 8.62 -14.92
N LYS A 157 15.06 9.38 -13.89
CA LYS A 157 15.10 10.84 -13.91
C LYS A 157 16.53 11.37 -14.03
N TYR A 158 17.50 10.77 -13.35
CA TYR A 158 18.91 11.14 -13.50
C TYR A 158 19.38 10.89 -14.95
N LEU A 159 19.08 9.71 -15.49
CA LEU A 159 19.47 9.32 -16.86
C LEU A 159 18.84 10.21 -17.94
N GLN A 160 17.65 10.75 -17.71
CA GLN A 160 16.98 11.66 -18.65
C GLN A 160 17.59 13.08 -18.67
N ASN A 161 18.24 13.50 -17.58
CA ASN A 161 18.79 14.85 -17.46
C ASN A 161 20.20 14.97 -18.04
N GLU A 162 20.88 13.85 -18.29
CA GLU A 162 22.22 13.83 -18.88
C GLU A 162 22.23 13.03 -20.19
N ASN A 163 22.92 13.53 -21.22
CA ASN A 163 23.14 12.79 -22.48
C ASN A 163 24.19 11.68 -22.26
N LEU A 164 23.85 10.66 -21.47
CA LEU A 164 24.74 9.55 -21.12
C LEU A 164 24.57 8.38 -22.09
N GLN A 165 25.69 7.78 -22.49
CA GLN A 165 25.73 6.52 -23.23
C GLN A 165 25.84 5.35 -22.24
N ASP A 166 25.31 4.17 -22.55
CA ASP A 166 25.33 3.01 -21.63
C ASP A 166 26.75 2.62 -21.16
N SER A 167 27.76 2.86 -22.00
CA SER A 167 29.18 2.63 -21.72
C SER A 167 29.77 3.53 -20.64
N ASP A 168 29.09 4.63 -20.29
CA ASP A 168 29.55 5.62 -19.32
C ASP A 168 29.49 5.13 -17.87
N PHE A 169 28.65 4.14 -17.56
CA PHE A 169 28.45 3.64 -16.20
C PHE A 169 29.49 2.60 -15.76
N ILE A 170 30.35 2.16 -16.69
CA ILE A 170 31.57 1.41 -16.38
C ILE A 170 32.62 2.36 -15.76
N ILE A 171 32.51 3.68 -16.00
CA ILE A 171 33.41 4.71 -15.48
C ILE A 171 33.02 5.07 -14.04
N THR A 172 33.96 4.85 -13.12
CA THR A 172 33.76 4.95 -11.67
C THR A 172 33.30 6.34 -11.22
N THR A 173 33.76 7.40 -11.89
CA THR A 173 33.46 8.79 -11.55
C THR A 173 32.01 9.20 -11.83
N LYS A 174 31.38 8.63 -12.87
CA LYS A 174 29.98 8.91 -13.20
C LYS A 174 29.01 8.18 -12.26
N PHE A 175 29.42 7.00 -11.78
CA PHE A 175 28.67 6.26 -10.75
C PHE A 175 28.58 7.04 -9.43
N ASP A 176 29.66 7.70 -9.04
CA ASP A 176 29.68 8.55 -7.84
C ASP A 176 28.72 9.75 -7.94
N GLY A 177 28.55 10.29 -9.16
CA GLY A 177 27.57 11.34 -9.46
C GLY A 177 26.14 10.88 -9.21
N ILE A 178 25.77 9.70 -9.73
CA ILE A 178 24.45 9.09 -9.49
C ILE A 178 24.22 8.82 -8.01
N LEU A 179 25.19 8.21 -7.32
CA LEU A 179 25.08 7.91 -5.89
C LEU A 179 24.85 9.18 -5.08
N LYS A 180 25.52 10.28 -5.43
CA LYS A 180 25.32 11.57 -4.79
C LYS A 180 23.90 12.08 -4.97
N GLU A 181 23.36 12.07 -6.19
CA GLU A 181 21.98 12.51 -6.45
C GLU A 181 20.94 11.65 -5.73
N ILE A 182 21.13 10.32 -5.76
CA ILE A 182 20.26 9.37 -5.04
C ILE A 182 20.26 9.69 -3.55
N ASN A 183 21.44 9.79 -2.93
CA ASN A 183 21.54 10.06 -1.49
C ASN A 183 21.01 11.44 -1.13
N GLN A 184 21.25 12.47 -1.93
CA GLN A 184 20.65 13.80 -1.73
C GLN A 184 19.13 13.76 -1.77
N THR A 185 18.55 12.94 -2.66
CA THR A 185 17.10 12.77 -2.74
C THR A 185 16.56 11.98 -1.54
N LEU A 186 17.22 10.87 -1.17
CA LEU A 186 16.81 10.05 -0.03
C LEU A 186 16.89 10.83 1.30
N HIS A 187 17.91 11.67 1.50
CA HIS A 187 18.05 12.47 2.72
C HIS A 187 16.98 13.57 2.89
N LYS A 188 16.19 13.88 1.85
CA LYS A 188 14.98 14.73 2.00
C LYS A 188 13.88 14.01 2.79
N ILE A 189 13.95 12.67 2.88
CA ILE A 189 13.03 11.86 3.69
C ILE A 189 13.62 11.73 5.10
N LYS A 190 12.87 12.23 6.09
CA LYS A 190 13.30 12.30 7.50
C LYS A 190 13.89 10.98 8.02
N SER A 191 13.23 9.84 7.75
CA SER A 191 13.71 8.53 8.23
C SER A 191 15.09 8.15 7.69
N PHE A 192 15.42 8.46 6.44
CA PHE A 192 16.75 8.17 5.90
C PHE A 192 17.84 9.01 6.58
N LYS A 193 17.51 10.24 6.97
CA LYS A 193 18.40 11.10 7.75
C LYS A 193 18.55 10.59 9.18
N ASP A 194 17.45 10.29 9.86
CA ASP A 194 17.43 9.89 11.27
C ASP A 194 18.14 8.54 11.49
N PHE A 195 18.00 7.59 10.55
CA PHE A 195 18.64 6.28 10.60
C PHE A 195 19.96 6.19 9.83
N SER A 196 20.47 7.30 9.28
CA SER A 196 21.71 7.33 8.49
C SER A 196 21.75 6.30 7.34
N LEU A 197 20.62 6.11 6.67
CA LEU A 197 20.49 5.18 5.54
C LEU A 197 20.96 5.85 4.25
N GLN A 198 21.78 5.13 3.47
CA GLN A 198 22.36 5.61 2.22
C GLN A 198 22.45 4.50 1.18
N ALA A 199 22.30 4.85 -0.09
CA ALA A 199 22.66 4.02 -1.22
C ALA A 199 24.19 3.95 -1.31
N ILE A 200 24.72 2.72 -1.35
CA ILE A 200 26.15 2.45 -1.43
C ILE A 200 26.47 1.65 -2.68
N ARG A 201 27.74 1.70 -3.08
CA ARG A 201 28.27 0.83 -4.14
C ARG A 201 28.52 -0.57 -3.60
N GLU A 202 28.09 -1.59 -4.35
CA GLU A 202 28.53 -2.97 -4.12
C GLU A 202 30.04 -3.08 -4.41
N LEU A 203 30.82 -3.57 -3.44
CA LEU A 203 32.28 -3.71 -3.56
C LEU A 203 32.69 -5.13 -3.94
N ASN A 204 31.81 -6.12 -3.73
CA ASN A 204 32.10 -7.49 -4.09
C ASN A 204 32.04 -7.67 -5.62
N LYS A 205 33.21 -7.89 -6.24
CA LYS A 205 33.37 -8.05 -7.69
C LYS A 205 32.54 -9.20 -8.26
N GLU A 206 32.42 -10.32 -7.54
CA GLU A 206 31.63 -11.48 -7.97
C GLU A 206 30.14 -11.12 -8.04
N ASN A 207 29.64 -10.40 -7.05
CA ASN A 207 28.25 -9.94 -6.99
C ASN A 207 27.94 -8.86 -8.04
N ILE A 208 28.91 -8.02 -8.39
CA ILE A 208 28.73 -7.02 -9.46
C ILE A 208 28.62 -7.73 -10.80
N LEU A 209 29.58 -8.62 -11.10
CA LEU A 209 29.61 -9.35 -12.37
C LEU A 209 28.36 -10.20 -12.56
N SER A 210 27.90 -10.90 -11.52
CA SER A 210 26.68 -11.72 -11.60
C SER A 210 25.41 -10.90 -11.84
N LYS A 211 25.36 -9.62 -11.43
CA LYS A 211 24.23 -8.71 -11.70
C LYS A 211 24.28 -8.04 -13.08
N LEU A 212 25.44 -8.03 -13.74
CA LEU A 212 25.63 -7.42 -15.06
C LEU A 212 25.46 -8.42 -16.22
N ILE A 213 25.58 -9.72 -15.94
CA ILE A 213 25.47 -10.78 -16.94
C ILE A 213 24.00 -11.21 -17.04
N ILE A 214 23.46 -11.18 -18.26
CA ILE A 214 22.12 -11.68 -18.58
C ILE A 214 22.23 -12.88 -19.54
N LEU A 215 21.32 -13.85 -19.38
CA LEU A 215 21.16 -14.95 -20.34
C LEU A 215 20.15 -14.52 -21.41
N ALA A 216 20.56 -14.65 -22.67
CA ALA A 216 19.71 -14.37 -23.81
C ALA A 216 19.92 -15.44 -24.90
N ASP A 217 18.90 -15.61 -25.75
CA ASP A 217 19.04 -16.43 -26.95
C ASP A 217 19.86 -15.71 -28.05
N ASN A 218 20.03 -16.37 -29.20
CA ASN A 218 20.76 -15.80 -30.33
C ASN A 218 20.10 -14.55 -30.94
N GLU A 219 18.85 -14.24 -30.56
CA GLU A 219 18.10 -13.06 -30.97
C GLU A 219 18.06 -11.99 -29.84
N ASN A 220 18.89 -12.13 -28.80
CA ASN A 220 18.94 -11.28 -27.61
C ASN A 220 17.62 -11.24 -26.79
N ARG A 221 16.79 -12.29 -26.89
CA ARG A 221 15.62 -12.44 -26.03
C ARG A 221 16.03 -13.03 -24.69
N THR A 222 15.79 -12.28 -23.62
CA THR A 222 16.08 -12.69 -22.25
C THR A 222 15.03 -13.65 -21.72
N THR A 223 15.39 -14.52 -20.77
CA THR A 223 14.46 -15.45 -20.12
C THR A 223 13.35 -14.79 -19.28
N GLU A 224 13.45 -13.48 -19.04
CA GLU A 224 12.49 -12.69 -18.25
C GLU A 224 11.41 -11.97 -19.09
N ASN A 225 11.40 -12.14 -20.41
CA ASN A 225 10.39 -11.59 -21.33
C ASN A 225 9.71 -12.67 -22.16
#